data_AF-A0A914YJP0-F1
#
_entry.id   AF-A0A914YJP0-F1
#
_cell.length_a   1.000
_cell.length_b   1.000
_cell.length_c   1.000
_cell.angle_alpha   90.00
_cell.angle_beta   90.00
_cell.angle_gamma   90.00
#
_symmetry.space_group_name_H-M   'P 1'
#
loop_
_entity.id
_entity.type
_entity.pdbx_description
1 polymer ?
#
loop_
_entity_poly.entity_id
_entity_poly.type
_entity_poly.pdbx_seq_one_letter_code
_entity_poly.pdbx_strand_id
1 'polypeptide(L)'
;MAVIIAVESCSEVAVLTAKESKCMQYSNGTMICEFEEVTRLTIRPNGQSYCLLLKDHLNKSMGMAQFNVEKVNVDCKKETFFFSRHYQGRVKSQRRCPKKGSCVGNACAEVKASDKVHELVSVKEFPGPSSCANGPEWITGGCGLPTPS
;
A
#
# COMPACT_ATOMS: atom_id res chain seq x y z
N MET A 1 6.70 31.93 46.50
CA MET A 1 7.20 30.81 45.68
C MET A 1 6.15 29.73 45.70
N ALA A 2 5.46 29.49 44.58
CA ALA A 2 4.40 28.49 44.49
C ALA A 2 5.02 27.13 44.17
N VAL A 3 4.84 26.16 45.06
CA VAL A 3 5.22 24.76 44.82
C VAL A 3 4.11 24.15 43.97
N ILE A 4 4.39 23.92 42.68
CA ILE A 4 3.50 23.15 41.81
C ILE A 4 3.77 21.68 42.14
N ILE A 5 2.89 21.11 42.97
CA ILE A 5 2.87 19.66 43.18
C ILE A 5 2.31 19.08 41.88
N ALA A 6 3.13 18.39 41.10
CA ALA A 6 2.66 17.61 39.96
C ALA A 6 1.80 16.48 40.53
N VAL A 7 0.49 16.71 40.59
CA VAL A 7 -0.46 15.63 40.82
C VAL A 7 -0.45 14.81 39.52
N GLU A 8 0.03 13.57 39.58
CA GLU A 8 -0.21 12.59 38.52
C GLU A 8 -1.72 12.31 38.48
N SER A 9 -2.41 13.22 37.81
CA SER A 9 -3.85 13.20 37.63
C SER A 9 -4.16 12.22 36.51
N CYS A 10 -5.00 11.23 36.80
CA CYS A 10 -5.57 10.35 35.79
C CYS A 10 -6.39 11.18 34.80
N SER A 11 -6.12 11.02 33.51
CA SER A 11 -6.90 11.69 32.46
C SER A 11 -8.27 11.04 32.31
N GLU A 12 -8.33 9.72 32.50
CA GLU A 12 -9.56 8.93 32.44
C GLU A 12 -9.55 7.89 33.55
N VAL A 13 -10.69 7.74 34.24
CA VAL A 13 -10.86 6.80 35.35
C VAL A 13 -12.01 5.88 35.03
N ALA A 14 -11.76 4.56 35.05
CA ALA A 14 -12.81 3.55 34.99
C ALA A 14 -12.85 2.77 36.30
N VAL A 15 -14.06 2.40 36.72
CA VAL A 15 -14.30 1.60 37.91
C VAL A 15 -14.63 0.18 37.47
N LEU A 16 -13.84 -0.77 37.96
CA LEU A 16 -14.08 -2.20 37.82
C LEU A 16 -14.73 -2.68 39.11
N THR A 17 -15.93 -3.26 38.99
CA THR A 17 -16.65 -3.81 40.14
C THR A 17 -16.78 -5.31 39.92
N ALA A 18 -15.90 -6.05 40.60
CA ALA A 18 -15.77 -7.49 40.48
C ALA A 18 -17.12 -8.18 40.73
N LYS A 19 -17.65 -8.88 39.72
CA LYS A 19 -18.81 -9.77 39.87
C LYS A 19 -18.33 -11.15 40.26
N GLU A 20 -18.74 -11.60 41.44
CA GLU A 20 -18.36 -12.90 42.02
C GLU A 20 -18.77 -14.04 41.08
N SER A 21 -17.80 -14.88 40.68
CA SER A 21 -18.04 -15.99 39.77
C SER A 21 -17.82 -17.35 40.44
N LYS A 22 -16.74 -17.53 41.21
CA LYS A 22 -16.41 -18.75 41.93
C LYS A 22 -15.57 -18.45 43.18
N CYS A 23 -16.02 -18.92 44.34
CA CYS A 23 -15.23 -18.92 45.57
C CYS A 23 -14.93 -20.36 46.00
N MET A 24 -13.64 -20.66 46.20
CA MET A 24 -13.17 -21.94 46.71
C MET A 24 -12.73 -21.77 48.16
N GLN A 25 -13.30 -22.59 49.03
CA GLN A 25 -12.91 -22.65 50.44
C GLN A 25 -11.95 -23.83 50.62
N TYR A 26 -10.71 -23.54 51.00
CA TYR A 26 -9.70 -24.57 51.24
C TYR A 26 -9.80 -25.11 52.67
N SER A 27 -9.37 -26.34 52.89
CA SER A 27 -9.42 -27.04 54.19
C SER A 27 -8.66 -26.34 55.33
N ASN A 28 -7.83 -25.34 55.03
CA ASN A 28 -7.14 -24.51 56.02
C ASN A 28 -7.93 -23.26 56.45
N GLY A 29 -9.15 -23.05 55.94
CA GLY A 29 -9.98 -21.87 56.22
C GLY A 29 -9.76 -20.67 55.28
N THR A 30 -8.85 -20.76 54.31
CA THR A 30 -8.63 -19.70 53.32
C THR A 30 -9.70 -19.77 52.24
N MET A 31 -10.36 -18.64 51.98
CA MET A 31 -11.33 -18.48 50.90
C MET A 31 -10.67 -17.70 49.76
N ILE A 32 -10.57 -18.30 48.58
CA ILE A 32 -10.08 -17.64 47.37
C ILE A 32 -11.25 -17.46 46.42
N CYS A 33 -11.55 -16.21 46.09
CA CYS A 33 -12.60 -15.85 45.13
C CYS A 33 -11.96 -15.35 43.83
N GLU A 34 -12.40 -15.93 42.72
CA GLU A 34 -11.96 -15.55 41.39
C GLU A 34 -13.06 -14.73 40.70
N PHE A 35 -12.63 -13.60 40.13
CA PHE A 35 -13.50 -12.63 39.51
C PHE A 35 -13.00 -12.38 38.08
N GLU A 36 -13.90 -12.49 37.10
CA GLU A 36 -13.59 -12.23 35.70
C GLU A 36 -14.49 -11.07 35.23
N GLU A 37 -13.86 -9.92 34.93
CA GLU A 37 -14.57 -8.73 34.49
C GLU A 37 -13.86 -8.10 33.29
N VAL A 38 -14.65 -7.73 32.28
CA VAL A 38 -14.16 -7.12 31.05
C VAL A 38 -14.65 -5.68 30.99
N THR A 39 -13.74 -4.72 31.09
CA THR A 39 -14.02 -3.30 30.84
C THR A 39 -13.41 -2.85 29.52
N ARG A 40 -14.16 -2.02 28.79
CA ARG A 40 -13.67 -1.35 27.59
C ARG A 40 -13.11 0.02 27.96
N LEU A 41 -11.85 0.25 27.61
CA LEU A 41 -11.18 1.54 27.76
C LEU A 41 -11.00 2.18 26.38
N THR A 42 -11.28 3.49 26.28
CA THR A 42 -11.11 4.23 25.03
C THR A 42 -9.75 4.93 25.05
N ILE A 43 -8.77 4.34 24.37
CA ILE A 43 -7.41 4.88 24.33
C ILE A 43 -7.31 6.06 23.34
N ARG A 44 -6.79 7.20 23.80
CA ARG A 44 -6.49 8.40 23.00
C ARG A 44 -4.97 8.60 22.92
N PRO A 45 -4.44 8.98 21.75
CA PRO A 45 -2.99 9.05 21.50
C PRO A 45 -2.27 10.27 22.12
N ASN A 46 -2.87 10.99 23.06
CA ASN A 46 -2.34 12.26 23.59
C ASN A 46 -1.51 12.11 24.89
N GLY A 47 -0.87 10.96 25.13
CA GLY A 47 -0.12 10.74 26.38
C GLY A 47 -1.01 10.70 27.62
N GLN A 48 -2.26 10.27 27.48
CA GLN A 48 -3.20 10.20 28.60
C GLN A 48 -2.85 9.04 29.55
N SER A 49 -3.05 9.30 30.84
CA SER A 49 -2.96 8.32 31.92
C SER A 49 -4.35 7.76 32.22
N TYR A 50 -4.48 6.43 32.17
CA TYR A 50 -5.70 5.69 32.44
C TYR A 50 -5.61 5.05 33.81
N CYS A 51 -6.60 5.26 34.66
CA CYS A 51 -6.63 4.65 35.99
C CYS A 51 -7.84 3.75 36.15
N LEU A 52 -7.57 2.53 36.61
CA LEU A 52 -8.54 1.51 36.89
C LEU A 52 -8.69 1.38 38.39
N LEU A 53 -9.81 1.85 38.93
CA LEU A 53 -10.15 1.63 40.33
C LEU A 53 -10.80 0.26 40.48
N LEU A 54 -10.12 -0.64 41.19
CA LEU A 54 -10.60 -1.98 41.48
C LEU A 54 -11.46 -1.97 42.74
N LYS A 55 -12.69 -2.44 42.63
CA LYS A 55 -13.60 -2.64 43.76
C LYS A 55 -13.97 -4.10 43.88
N ASP A 56 -14.03 -4.54 45.13
CA ASP A 56 -14.56 -5.84 45.53
C ASP A 56 -16.08 -5.93 45.27
N HIS A 57 -16.65 -7.13 45.35
CA HIS A 57 -18.09 -7.41 45.20
C HIS A 57 -18.97 -6.58 46.16
N LEU A 58 -18.44 -6.20 47.33
CA LEU A 58 -19.08 -5.30 48.30
C LEU A 58 -18.85 -3.81 48.02
N ASN A 59 -18.43 -3.45 46.80
CA ASN A 59 -18.07 -2.08 46.40
C ASN A 59 -16.93 -1.45 47.21
N LYS A 60 -16.14 -2.26 47.91
CA LYS A 60 -14.98 -1.79 48.68
C LYS A 60 -13.78 -1.61 47.76
N SER A 61 -13.13 -0.45 47.84
CA SER A 61 -11.91 -0.17 47.05
C SER A 61 -10.78 -1.13 47.46
N MET A 62 -10.26 -1.87 46.48
CA MET A 62 -9.14 -2.81 46.65
C MET A 62 -7.82 -2.19 46.22
N GLY A 63 -7.84 -1.24 45.30
CA GLY A 63 -6.63 -0.60 44.79
C GLY A 63 -6.86 0.10 43.45
N MET A 64 -5.82 0.72 42.92
CA MET A 64 -5.86 1.42 41.65
C MET A 64 -4.67 0.99 40.78
N ALA A 65 -4.96 0.61 39.54
CA ALA A 65 -3.94 0.34 38.52
C ALA A 65 -3.87 1.53 37.54
N GLN A 66 -2.66 1.96 37.18
CA GLN A 66 -2.44 3.09 36.27
C GLN A 66 -1.71 2.62 35.01
N PHE A 67 -2.16 3.11 33.85
CA PHE A 67 -1.61 2.79 32.54
C PHE A 67 -1.31 4.09 31.80
N ASN A 68 -0.13 4.20 31.21
CA ASN A 68 0.26 5.37 30.41
C ASN A 68 0.46 4.95 28.96
N VAL A 69 -0.12 5.72 28.05
CA VAL A 69 0.02 5.48 26.61
C VAL A 69 1.16 6.33 26.08
N GLU A 70 2.32 5.73 25.87
CA GLU A 70 3.51 6.45 25.40
C GLU A 70 3.38 6.92 23.95
N LYS A 71 2.95 6.02 23.05
CA LYS A 71 2.80 6.30 21.61
C LYS A 71 1.91 5.28 20.92
N VAL A 72 1.21 5.73 19.88
CA VAL A 72 0.49 4.87 18.94
C VAL A 72 1.25 4.89 17.62
N ASN A 73 1.81 3.75 17.21
CA ASN A 73 2.54 3.64 15.94
C ASN A 73 1.63 3.01 14.88
N VAL A 74 1.65 3.58 13.68
CA VAL A 74 0.97 3.02 12.51
C VAL A 74 2.03 2.50 11.56
N ASP A 75 2.15 1.18 11.47
CA ASP A 75 3.10 0.54 10.57
C ASP A 75 2.50 0.34 9.18
N CYS A 76 3.16 0.89 8.17
CA CYS A 76 2.79 0.68 6.78
C CYS A 76 3.26 -0.71 6.31
N LYS A 77 2.31 -1.61 6.04
CA LYS A 77 2.58 -2.88 5.37
C LYS A 77 2.49 -2.68 3.86
N LYS A 78 3.60 -2.97 3.19
CA LYS A 78 3.74 -2.78 1.74
C LYS A 78 3.38 -4.08 1.02
N GLU A 79 2.38 -4.03 0.15
CA GLU A 79 1.85 -5.23 -0.55
C GLU A 79 2.61 -5.57 -1.84
N THR A 80 2.88 -4.59 -2.71
CA THR A 80 3.61 -4.82 -3.97
C THR A 80 4.42 -3.61 -4.42
N PHE A 81 5.62 -3.85 -4.96
CA PHE A 81 6.49 -2.83 -5.55
C PHE A 81 6.64 -3.03 -7.04
N PHE A 82 6.42 -1.96 -7.82
CA PHE A 82 6.87 -1.86 -9.19
C PHE A 82 7.89 -0.74 -9.28
N PHE A 83 9.00 -1.00 -9.98
CA PHE A 83 10.01 0.01 -10.26
C PHE A 83 9.71 0.66 -11.61
N SER A 84 9.37 1.95 -11.61
CA SER A 84 9.39 2.76 -12.82
C SER A 84 10.77 3.37 -13.01
N ARG A 85 11.18 3.57 -14.26
CA ARG A 85 12.43 4.26 -14.62
C ARG A 85 12.14 5.28 -15.72
N HIS A 86 12.88 6.37 -15.73
CA HIS A 86 12.84 7.31 -16.83
C HIS A 86 13.40 6.64 -18.10
N TYR A 87 12.73 6.82 -19.24
CA TYR A 87 13.16 6.26 -20.53
C TYR A 87 13.01 7.29 -21.64
N GLN A 88 13.89 7.22 -22.64
CA GLN A 88 13.82 8.02 -23.86
C GLN A 88 13.42 7.11 -25.03
N GLY A 89 12.33 7.45 -25.72
CA GLY A 89 11.93 6.77 -26.94
C GLY A 89 12.81 7.18 -28.12
N ARG A 90 13.36 6.21 -28.86
CA ARG A 90 14.07 6.44 -30.12
C ARG A 90 13.36 5.65 -31.22
N VAL A 91 13.16 6.29 -32.37
CA VAL A 91 12.48 5.68 -33.52
C VAL A 91 13.47 5.56 -34.66
N LYS A 92 13.49 4.38 -35.29
CA LYS A 92 14.22 4.14 -36.55
C LYS A 92 13.19 3.96 -37.66
N SER A 93 13.32 4.75 -38.72
CA SER A 93 12.47 4.66 -39.90
C SER A 93 13.29 4.27 -41.14
N GLN A 94 12.67 3.53 -42.05
CA GLN A 94 13.23 3.20 -43.35
C GLN A 94 12.13 3.32 -44.39
N ARG A 95 12.37 4.09 -45.45
CA ARG A 95 11.46 4.20 -46.59
C ARG A 95 11.89 3.23 -47.69
N ARG A 96 10.92 2.58 -48.34
CA ARG A 96 11.13 1.69 -49.50
C ARG A 96 10.24 2.12 -50.65
N CYS A 97 10.71 1.98 -51.88
CA CYS A 97 9.84 2.19 -53.03
C CYS A 97 8.87 1.00 -53.20
N PRO A 98 7.77 1.20 -53.92
CA PRO A 98 6.86 0.11 -54.23
C PRO A 98 7.58 -1.04 -54.94
N LYS A 99 7.24 -2.27 -54.59
CA LYS A 99 7.87 -3.52 -55.08
C LYS A 99 9.36 -3.66 -54.72
N LYS A 100 9.84 -2.96 -53.68
CA LYS A 100 11.22 -3.08 -53.15
C LYS A 100 11.21 -3.45 -51.67
N GLY A 101 12.06 -4.41 -51.30
CA GLY A 101 12.18 -4.86 -49.91
C GLY A 101 10.86 -5.43 -49.41
N SER A 102 10.45 -5.04 -48.20
CA SER A 102 9.17 -5.44 -47.60
C SER A 102 7.96 -4.71 -48.20
N CYS A 103 8.14 -3.69 -49.04
CA CYS A 103 7.04 -2.92 -49.64
C CYS A 103 6.50 -3.63 -50.90
N VAL A 104 5.74 -4.71 -50.72
CA VAL A 104 5.10 -5.49 -51.80
C VAL A 104 3.61 -5.65 -51.51
N GLY A 105 2.75 -5.42 -52.50
CA GLY A 105 1.30 -5.49 -52.31
C GLY A 105 0.80 -4.44 -51.31
N ASN A 106 -0.02 -4.86 -50.36
CA ASN A 106 -0.57 -4.00 -49.30
C ASN A 106 0.25 -4.08 -47.99
N ALA A 107 1.56 -4.28 -48.08
CA ALA A 107 2.43 -4.50 -46.91
C ALA A 107 2.23 -3.47 -45.78
N CYS A 108 2.12 -2.18 -46.07
CA CYS A 108 1.93 -1.17 -45.02
C CYS A 108 0.59 -1.31 -44.26
N ALA A 109 -0.46 -1.85 -44.89
CA ALA A 109 -1.74 -2.10 -44.22
C ALA A 109 -1.71 -3.39 -43.37
N GLU A 110 -0.78 -4.29 -43.66
CA GLU A 110 -0.67 -5.60 -43.00
C GLU A 110 0.30 -5.60 -41.81
N VAL A 111 1.19 -4.61 -41.70
CA VAL A 111 2.14 -4.49 -40.58
C VAL A 111 1.41 -4.26 -39.26
N LYS A 112 1.62 -5.16 -38.30
CA LYS A 112 1.16 -5.07 -36.92
C LYS A 112 2.25 -4.53 -36.00
N ALA A 113 1.84 -4.07 -34.82
CA ALA A 113 2.76 -3.58 -33.78
C ALA A 113 3.80 -4.60 -33.33
N SER A 114 3.48 -5.90 -33.40
CA SER A 114 4.38 -7.01 -33.06
C SER A 114 5.34 -7.40 -34.18
N ASP A 115 5.11 -6.91 -35.40
CA ASP A 115 5.77 -7.45 -36.58
C ASP A 115 7.20 -6.97 -36.68
N LYS A 116 8.06 -7.89 -37.15
CA LYS A 116 9.48 -7.67 -37.31
C LYS A 116 9.78 -7.31 -38.76
N VAL A 117 9.69 -6.02 -39.09
CA VAL A 117 10.03 -5.50 -40.42
C VAL A 117 11.50 -5.77 -40.74
N HIS A 118 11.78 -6.34 -41.92
CA HIS A 118 13.13 -6.78 -42.31
C HIS A 118 14.13 -5.60 -42.35
N GLU A 119 13.66 -4.41 -42.69
CA GLU A 119 14.46 -3.18 -42.74
C GLU A 119 14.89 -2.67 -41.36
N LEU A 120 14.23 -3.10 -40.29
CA LEU A 120 14.41 -2.57 -38.94
C LEU A 120 15.15 -3.55 -38.02
N VAL A 121 15.96 -4.46 -38.56
CA VAL A 121 16.66 -5.51 -37.77
C VAL A 121 17.47 -4.94 -36.61
N SER A 122 18.12 -3.80 -36.80
CA SER A 122 18.99 -3.19 -35.79
C SER A 122 18.26 -2.65 -34.56
N VAL A 123 16.93 -2.58 -34.56
CA VAL A 123 16.15 -2.12 -33.40
C VAL A 123 15.26 -3.21 -32.82
N LYS A 124 15.37 -4.45 -33.30
CA LYS A 124 14.56 -5.60 -32.84
C LYS A 124 14.76 -5.96 -31.38
N GLU A 125 15.90 -5.60 -30.80
CA GLU A 125 16.24 -5.86 -29.40
C GLU A 125 15.56 -4.88 -28.42
N PHE A 126 15.09 -3.73 -28.92
CA PHE A 126 14.47 -2.72 -28.07
C PHE A 126 12.95 -2.91 -28.02
N PRO A 127 12.32 -2.70 -26.85
CA PRO A 127 10.88 -2.74 -26.74
C PRO A 127 10.26 -1.55 -27.48
N GLY A 128 9.31 -1.83 -28.36
CA GLY A 128 8.58 -0.80 -29.09
C GLY A 128 7.68 -1.41 -30.17
N PRO A 129 6.58 -0.73 -30.51
CA PRO A 129 5.72 -1.17 -31.61
C PRO A 129 6.34 -0.84 -32.96
N SER A 130 6.10 -1.71 -33.95
CA SER A 130 6.33 -1.43 -35.37
C SER A 130 5.12 -0.74 -36.00
N SER A 131 5.34 0.20 -36.92
CA SER A 131 4.28 0.83 -37.71
C SER A 131 4.75 1.13 -39.13
N CYS A 132 3.79 1.25 -40.05
CA CYS A 132 4.02 1.61 -41.46
C CYS A 132 3.11 2.76 -41.84
N ALA A 133 3.61 3.66 -42.68
CA ALA A 133 2.85 4.79 -43.20
C ALA A 133 3.17 4.99 -44.68
N ASN A 134 2.14 5.30 -45.47
CA ASN A 134 2.29 5.55 -46.90
C ASN A 134 3.02 6.87 -47.14
N GLY A 135 4.06 6.83 -47.96
CA GLY A 135 4.79 7.99 -48.44
C GLY A 135 4.36 8.49 -49.82
N PRO A 136 4.99 9.56 -50.33
CA PRO A 136 4.67 10.12 -51.63
C PRO A 136 4.96 9.17 -52.80
N GLU A 137 4.15 9.27 -53.84
CA GLU A 137 4.17 8.41 -55.02
C GLU A 137 5.08 8.98 -56.13
N TRP A 138 5.35 8.19 -57.16
CA TRP A 138 6.03 8.64 -58.39
C TRP A 138 7.39 9.33 -58.12
N ILE A 139 7.84 10.12 -59.10
CA ILE A 139 9.11 10.85 -59.10
C ILE A 139 9.18 11.84 -57.92
N THR A 140 8.06 12.39 -57.45
CA THR A 140 8.06 13.28 -56.26
C THR A 140 8.45 12.53 -54.99
N GLY A 141 8.18 11.23 -54.92
CA GLY A 141 8.64 10.32 -53.88
C GLY A 141 10.04 9.73 -54.11
N GLY A 142 10.70 10.04 -55.24
CA GLY A 142 11.95 9.39 -55.63
C GLY A 142 11.77 7.95 -56.13
N CYS A 143 10.55 7.56 -56.52
CA CYS A 143 10.21 6.21 -56.98
C CYS A 143 9.65 6.23 -58.42
N GLY A 144 9.80 5.12 -59.16
CA GLY A 144 9.36 5.05 -60.56
C GLY A 144 7.91 4.59 -60.76
N LEU A 145 7.13 4.41 -59.69
CA LEU A 145 5.82 3.76 -59.73
C LEU A 145 4.71 4.68 -59.16
N PRO A 146 3.49 4.67 -59.74
CA PRO A 146 2.34 5.45 -59.29
C PRO A 146 1.61 4.74 -58.14
N THR A 147 2.36 4.41 -57.10
CA THR A 147 1.87 3.73 -55.90
C THR A 147 2.62 4.27 -54.70
N PRO A 148 2.01 4.30 -53.50
CA PRO A 148 2.65 4.84 -52.31
C PRO A 148 3.85 3.98 -51.89
N SER A 149 4.92 4.68 -51.53
CA SER A 149 6.17 4.11 -51.01
C SER A 149 6.05 3.74 -49.54
#